data_AF-A0A8S2TLW7-F1
#
_entry.id   AF-A0A8S2TLW7-F1
#
_cell.length_a   1.000
_cell.length_b   1.000
_cell.length_c   1.000
_cell.angle_alpha   90.00
_cell.angle_beta   90.00
_cell.angle_gamma   90.00
#
_symmetry.space_group_name_H-M   'P 1'
#
loop_
_entity.id
_entity.type
_entity.pdbx_description
1 polymer ?
#
loop_
_entity_poly.entity_id
_entity_poly.type
_entity_poly.pdbx_seq_one_letter_code
_entity_poly.pdbx_strand_id
1 'polypeptide(L)' 'DTSNHRIQFFSAGQRNGTTIAGVTAVQGNTDNLLNNPRSIALDNQLNLYVADASNNRVQMFSRL' A
#
# COMPACT_ATOMS: atom_id res chain seq x y z
N ASP A 1 -0.45 6.92 1.19
CA ASP A 1 -0.39 7.73 2.42
C ASP A 1 1.00 7.54 3.01
N THR A 2 1.98 8.22 2.41
CA THR A 2 3.41 7.83 2.44
C THR A 2 3.99 7.81 3.85
N SER A 3 3.86 8.90 4.60
CA SER A 3 4.43 9.00 5.95
C SER A 3 3.67 8.20 7.01
N ASN A 4 2.46 7.72 6.67
CA ASN A 4 1.72 6.77 7.52
C ASN A 4 2.01 5.31 7.15
N HIS A 5 2.95 5.08 6.22
CA HIS A 5 3.43 3.75 5.81
C HIS A 5 2.32 2.81 5.32
N ARG A 6 1.31 3.36 4.63
CA ARG A 6 0.14 2.60 4.18
C ARG A 6 -0.41 3.05 2.83
N ILE A 7 -1.20 2.18 2.22
CA ILE A 7 -2.06 2.48 1.07
C ILE A 7 -3.52 2.52 1.52
N GLN A 8 -4.22 3.59 1.15
CA GLN A 8 -5.62 3.83 1.50
C GLN A 8 -6.47 3.75 0.23
N PHE A 9 -7.58 3.02 0.29
CA PHE A 9 -8.61 2.99 -0.73
C PHE A 9 -9.83 3.78 -0.27
N PHE A 10 -10.39 4.60 -1.16
CA PHE A 10 -11.62 5.34 -0.91
C PHE A 10 -12.64 4.94 -1.97
N SER A 11 -13.72 4.30 -1.53
CA SER A 11 -14.88 4.07 -2.41
C SER A 11 -15.51 5.40 -2.81
N ALA A 12 -16.08 5.44 -4.01
CA ALA A 12 -16.74 6.64 -4.53
C ALA A 12 -17.78 7.18 -3.51
N GLY A 13 -17.67 8.47 -3.18
CA GLY A 13 -18.55 9.15 -2.22
C GLY A 13 -18.25 8.90 -0.73
N GLN A 14 -17.30 8.02 -0.39
CA GLN A 14 -16.91 7.80 1.01
C GLN A 14 -15.86 8.81 1.47
N ARG A 15 -15.99 9.28 2.71
CA ARG A 15 -15.01 10.17 3.36
C ARG A 15 -13.95 9.40 4.16
N ASN A 16 -14.26 8.18 4.56
CA ASN A 16 -13.36 7.30 5.28
C ASN A 16 -12.75 6.28 4.32
N GLY A 17 -11.43 6.16 4.34
CA GLY A 17 -10.71 5.19 3.53
C GLY A 17 -10.35 3.93 4.31
N THR A 18 -10.26 2.80 3.62
CA THR A 18 -9.80 1.53 4.18
C THR A 18 -8.31 1.34 3.89
N THR A 19 -7.55 0.90 4.88
CA THR A 19 -6.16 0.47 4.66
C THR A 19 -6.18 -0.85 3.90
N ILE A 20 -5.59 -0.86 2.70
CA ILE A 20 -5.53 -2.06 1.83
C ILE A 20 -4.12 -2.66 1.71
N ALA A 21 -3.09 -1.96 2.18
CA ALA A 21 -1.73 -2.46 2.32
C ALA A 21 -0.96 -1.64 3.36
N GLY A 22 -0.05 -2.30 4.09
CA GLY A 22 0.70 -1.70 5.21
C GLY A 22 -0.11 -1.62 6.51
N VAL A 23 0.57 -1.23 7.59
CA VAL A 23 -0.04 -1.02 8.92
C VAL A 23 0.14 0.44 9.29
N THR A 24 -0.94 1.08 9.72
CA THR A 24 -0.95 2.53 9.99
C THR A 24 0.11 2.89 11.03
N ALA A 25 1.00 3.82 10.66
CA ALA A 25 2.10 4.32 11.49
C ALA A 25 3.14 3.27 11.92
N VAL A 26 3.17 2.10 11.26
CA VAL A 26 4.19 1.06 11.50
C VAL A 26 4.96 0.84 10.22
N GLN A 27 6.22 1.30 10.20
CA GLN A 27 7.16 0.96 9.14
C GLN A 27 7.86 -0.37 9.39
N GLY A 28 8.26 -1.05 8.33
CA GLY A 28 9.08 -2.26 8.41
C GLY A 28 9.32 -2.84 7.02
N ASN A 29 10.06 -3.94 6.97
CA ASN A 29 10.46 -4.62 5.73
C ASN A 29 9.91 -6.05 5.61
N THR A 30 9.00 -6.47 6.50
CA THR A 30 8.27 -7.74 6.41
C THR A 30 7.20 -7.68 5.32
N ASP A 31 6.59 -8.82 5.00
CA ASP A 31 5.67 -8.94 3.87
C ASP A 31 4.38 -8.12 3.99
N ASN A 32 3.99 -7.77 5.22
CA ASN A 32 2.78 -6.99 5.51
C ASN A 32 3.06 -5.52 5.87
N LEU A 33 4.33 -5.11 5.94
CA LEU A 33 4.74 -3.76 6.28
C LEU A 33 5.32 -3.03 5.07
N LEU A 34 5.11 -1.71 5.04
CA LEU A 34 5.67 -0.81 4.04
C LEU A 34 6.56 0.21 4.74
N ASN A 35 7.42 0.87 3.98
CA ASN A 35 8.29 1.95 4.45
C ASN A 35 8.36 3.05 3.39
N ASN A 36 7.64 4.14 3.66
CA ASN A 36 7.47 5.31 2.80
C ASN A 36 7.12 4.94 1.33
N PRO A 37 5.98 4.25 1.09
CA PRO A 37 5.58 3.90 -0.26
C PRO A 37 5.30 5.16 -1.09
N ARG A 38 5.77 5.18 -2.34
CA ARG A 38 5.71 6.39 -3.20
C ARG A 38 4.76 6.29 -4.39
N SER A 39 4.49 5.09 -4.87
CA SER A 39 3.62 4.88 -6.04
C SER A 39 2.93 3.53 -5.97
N ILE A 40 1.82 3.42 -6.70
CA ILE A 40 1.05 2.19 -6.87
C ILE A 40 0.66 1.97 -8.33
N ALA A 41 0.51 0.70 -8.72
CA ALA A 41 -0.10 0.28 -9.97
C ALA A 41 -1.00 -0.94 -9.74
N LEU A 42 -1.99 -1.12 -10.60
CA LEU A 42 -2.85 -2.31 -10.61
C LEU A 42 -2.63 -3.07 -11.93
N ASP A 43 -2.62 -4.39 -11.87
CA ASP A 43 -2.73 -5.22 -13.08
C ASP A 43 -4.19 -5.51 -13.44
N ASN A 44 -4.42 -6.30 -14.50
CA ASN A 44 -5.75 -6.65 -14.99
C ASN A 44 -6.53 -7.56 -14.03
N GLN A 45 -5.84 -8.25 -13.13
CA GLN A 45 -6.42 -9.05 -12.04
C GLN A 45 -6.61 -8.20 -10.77
N LEU A 46 -6.26 -6.92 -10.84
CA LEU A 46 -6.36 -5.94 -9.77
C LEU A 46 -5.45 -6.28 -8.58
N ASN A 47 -4.35 -6.99 -8.81
CA ASN A 47 -3.26 -7.09 -7.85
C ASN A 47 -2.58 -5.73 -7.72
N LEU A 48 -2.22 -5.37 -6.49
CA LEU A 48 -1.62 -4.08 -6.16
C LEU A 48 -0.10 -4.20 -6.11
N TYR A 49 0.58 -3.43 -6.96
CA TYR A 49 2.03 -3.28 -6.94
C TYR A 49 2.37 -1.96 -6.25
N VAL A 50 3.19 -2.01 -5.22
CA VAL A 50 3.59 -0.85 -4.41
C VAL A 50 5.09 -0.65 -4.55
N ALA A 51 5.49 0.57 -4.91
CA ALA A 51 6.89 1.01 -4.83
C ALA A 51 7.22 1.35 -3.37
N ASP A 52 7.74 0.35 -2.64
CA ASP A 52 8.11 0.42 -1.22
C ASP A 52 9.49 1.04 -1.05
N ALA A 53 9.54 2.36 -1.26
CA ALA A 53 10.74 3.09 -1.66
C ALA A 53 11.87 3.05 -0.63
N SER A 54 11.58 3.20 0.66
CA SER A 54 12.65 3.16 1.68
C SER A 54 13.16 1.74 1.96
N ASN A 55 12.45 0.71 1.51
CA ASN A 55 12.92 -0.67 1.54
C ASN A 55 13.60 -1.11 0.23
N ASN A 56 13.73 -0.20 -0.76
CA ASN A 56 14.34 -0.48 -2.07
C ASN A 56 13.74 -1.69 -2.79
N ARG A 57 12.41 -1.87 -2.70
CA ARG A 57 11.70 -2.98 -3.34
C ARG A 57 10.40 -2.55 -4.01
N VAL A 58 9.89 -3.45 -4.85
CA VAL A 58 8.48 -3.45 -5.28
C VAL A 58 7.80 -4.63 -4.62
N GLN A 59 6.63 -4.40 -4.02
CA GLN A 59 5.85 -5.44 -3.37
C GLN A 59 4.50 -5.60 -4.06
N MET A 60 4.10 -6.86 -4.31
CA MET A 60 2.80 -7.19 -4.87
C MET A 60 1.87 -7.73 -3.78
N PHE A 61 0.67 -7.18 -3.71
CA PHE A 61 -0.42 -7.67 -2.86
C PHE A 61 -1.50 -8.25 -3.77
N SER A 62 -1.78 -9.54 -3.62
CA SER A 62 -2.84 -10.19 -4.37
C SER A 62 -4.20 -9.64 -3.97
N ARG A 63 -5.09 -9.45 -4.95
CA ARG A 63 -6.51 -9.27 -4.65
C ARG A 63 -7.07 -10.63 -4.21
N LEU A 64 -7.52 -10.72 -2.96
CA LEU A 64 -8.25 -11.89 -2.46
C LEU A 64 -9.52 -12.13 -3.29
#